data_AF-A0A6G1E671-F1
#
_entry.id   AF-A0A6G1E671-F1
#
_cell.length_a   1.000
_cell.length_b   1.000
_cell.length_c   1.000
_cell.angle_alpha   90.00
_cell.angle_beta   90.00
_cell.angle_gamma   90.00
#
_symmetry.space_group_name_H-M   'P 1'
#
loop_
_entity.id
_entity.type
_entity.pdbx_description
1 polymer ?
#
loop_
_entity_poly.entity_id
_entity_poly.type
_entity_poly.pdbx_seq_one_letter_code
_entity_poly.pdbx_strand_id
1 'polypeptide(L)'
;MLVKEDGEMVACGCAQLLGFDNFIPPYAATSGDQILNGANFASAAAGIRAETGQQLGGRIPFAEQVQNYQTAVQTLISILGDQDTASDHLSKCIFSVGMGSNDYLNNYFMPAFYNTGSQYTPEYPNELARYSADGTTCVDRIDSAIQIFNQRLVGLVDEMNTLPGAHFTFINAYNIFSDILDNAASYGFTVTNAGCCGVGRNNGQVTCLPYEAPCSNRDQHIFWDAFHPSEAANIIVGRRSYRAESPNDAYPMDISTLASI
;
A
#
# COMPACT_ATOMS: atom_id res chain seq x y z
N MET A 1 3.54 4.05 -14.59
CA MET A 1 4.38 4.72 -13.57
C MET A 1 3.67 4.62 -12.22
N LEU A 2 4.19 3.84 -11.27
CA LEU A 2 3.49 3.54 -10.01
C LEU A 2 3.90 4.52 -8.89
N VAL A 3 2.94 5.21 -8.27
CA VAL A 3 3.17 6.15 -7.14
C VAL A 3 2.75 5.44 -5.84
N LYS A 4 3.57 4.54 -5.31
CA LYS A 4 3.18 3.73 -4.15
C LYS A 4 3.63 4.38 -2.83
N GLU A 5 3.23 3.86 -1.66
CA GLU A 5 3.77 4.14 -0.33
C GLU A 5 4.40 2.85 0.26
N ASP A 6 5.35 2.98 1.18
CA ASP A 6 5.86 1.92 2.08
C ASP A 6 6.56 0.69 1.50
N GLY A 7 6.89 0.64 0.21
CA GLY A 7 7.59 -0.54 -0.35
C GLY A 7 6.74 -1.82 -0.27
N GLU A 8 5.43 -1.70 -0.05
CA GLU A 8 4.53 -2.84 -0.03
C GLU A 8 4.57 -3.57 -1.39
N MET A 9 4.91 -4.84 -1.31
CA MET A 9 5.19 -5.75 -2.40
C MET A 9 3.95 -6.10 -3.26
N VAL A 10 2.74 -5.68 -2.87
CA VAL A 10 1.51 -5.82 -3.71
C VAL A 10 1.70 -5.23 -5.12
N ALA A 11 2.40 -4.09 -5.25
CA ALA A 11 2.73 -3.52 -6.56
C ALA A 11 3.87 -4.27 -7.26
N CYS A 12 4.79 -4.90 -6.52
CA CYS A 12 5.82 -5.76 -7.08
C CYS A 12 5.24 -7.05 -7.67
N GLY A 13 4.24 -7.65 -7.00
CA GLY A 13 3.47 -8.77 -7.51
C GLY A 13 2.67 -8.40 -8.76
N CYS A 14 2.05 -7.21 -8.78
CA CYS A 14 1.35 -6.70 -9.96
C CYS A 14 2.31 -6.36 -11.12
N ALA A 15 3.50 -5.83 -10.85
CA ALA A 15 4.44 -5.39 -11.89
C ALA A 15 4.88 -6.56 -12.79
N GLN A 16 5.21 -7.71 -12.21
CA GLN A 16 5.54 -8.92 -13.00
C GLN A 16 4.34 -9.39 -13.82
N LEU A 17 3.12 -9.35 -13.25
CA LEU A 17 1.88 -9.70 -13.95
C LEU A 17 1.53 -8.70 -15.08
N LEU A 18 1.99 -7.46 -14.96
CA LEU A 18 1.92 -6.42 -15.98
C LEU A 18 3.04 -6.52 -17.04
N GLY A 19 3.92 -7.52 -16.94
CA GLY A 19 4.98 -7.78 -17.91
C GLY A 19 6.27 -6.99 -17.67
N PHE A 20 6.49 -6.42 -16.49
CA PHE A 20 7.77 -5.80 -16.14
C PHE A 20 8.79 -6.88 -15.76
N ASP A 21 9.92 -6.91 -16.47
CA ASP A 21 11.03 -7.85 -16.20
C ASP A 21 11.78 -7.52 -14.90
N ASN A 22 11.69 -6.28 -14.43
CA ASN A 22 12.42 -5.78 -13.26
C ASN A 22 11.50 -5.00 -12.32
N PHE A 23 11.88 -4.92 -11.04
CA PHE A 23 11.23 -4.03 -10.09
C PHE A 23 11.37 -2.57 -10.50
N ILE A 24 10.33 -1.79 -10.24
CA ILE A 24 10.34 -0.35 -10.51
C ILE A 24 11.26 0.34 -9.48
N PRO A 25 12.31 1.05 -9.93
CA PRO A 25 13.26 1.69 -9.03
C PRO A 25 12.63 2.85 -8.24
N PRO A 26 13.13 3.16 -7.03
CA PRO A 26 12.73 4.37 -6.32
C PRO A 26 13.13 5.62 -7.12
N TYR A 27 12.28 6.65 -7.10
CA TYR A 27 12.51 7.90 -7.82
C TYR A 27 13.87 8.54 -7.46
N ALA A 28 14.24 8.51 -6.18
CA ALA A 28 15.54 8.99 -5.70
C ALA A 28 16.76 8.31 -6.33
N ALA A 29 16.60 7.11 -6.91
CA ALA A 29 17.65 6.38 -7.62
C ALA A 29 17.41 6.31 -9.14
N THR A 30 16.40 7.00 -9.66
CA THR A 30 16.05 6.99 -11.09
C THR A 30 16.54 8.27 -11.76
N SER A 31 17.25 8.14 -12.89
CA SER A 31 17.82 9.30 -13.59
C SER A 31 17.74 9.21 -15.11
N GLY A 32 17.61 10.36 -15.77
CA GLY A 32 17.58 10.47 -17.24
C GLY A 32 16.55 9.53 -17.87
N ASP A 33 16.95 8.83 -18.93
CA ASP A 33 16.10 7.93 -19.72
C ASP A 33 15.53 6.75 -18.92
N GLN A 34 16.05 6.45 -17.72
CA GLN A 34 15.51 5.39 -16.87
C GLN A 34 14.05 5.68 -16.48
N ILE A 35 13.65 6.95 -16.43
CA ILE A 35 12.28 7.36 -16.08
C ILE A 35 11.23 6.84 -17.07
N LEU A 36 11.62 6.55 -18.32
CA LEU A 36 10.77 5.96 -19.35
C LEU A 36 10.28 4.54 -18.98
N ASN A 37 10.98 3.87 -18.07
CA ASN A 37 10.62 2.53 -17.60
C ASN A 37 9.80 2.56 -16.30
N GLY A 38 9.49 3.75 -15.79
CA GLY A 38 8.77 3.98 -14.55
C GLY A 38 9.66 4.32 -13.35
N ALA A 39 9.05 4.93 -12.34
CA ALA A 39 9.67 5.24 -11.05
C ALA A 39 8.66 5.07 -9.92
N ASN A 40 9.15 4.72 -8.75
CA ASN A 40 8.38 4.60 -7.51
C ASN A 40 8.63 5.83 -6.61
N PHE A 41 7.58 6.61 -6.39
CA PHE A 41 7.63 7.85 -5.59
C PHE A 41 7.36 7.62 -4.10
N ALA A 42 7.21 6.37 -3.68
CA ALA A 42 6.97 5.99 -2.30
C ALA A 42 7.97 6.54 -1.32
N SER A 43 7.45 6.97 -0.17
CA SER A 43 8.23 7.22 1.02
C SER A 43 7.61 6.51 2.19
N ALA A 44 8.44 5.78 2.93
CA ALA A 44 8.01 5.06 4.11
C ALA A 44 7.43 6.03 5.15
N ALA A 45 6.38 5.60 5.86
CA ALA A 45 5.72 6.38 6.91
C ALA A 45 5.09 7.70 6.44
N ALA A 46 4.89 7.88 5.14
CA ALA A 46 4.18 9.05 4.62
C ALA A 46 2.70 8.99 4.97
N GLY A 47 1.92 9.89 4.41
CA GLY A 47 0.48 9.88 4.58
C GLY A 47 -0.09 10.99 3.71
N ILE A 48 -1.41 11.00 3.61
CA ILE A 48 -2.14 12.05 2.91
C ILE A 48 -1.87 13.40 3.58
N ARG A 49 -1.79 13.43 4.91
CA ARG A 49 -1.50 14.65 5.67
C ARG A 49 -0.01 14.89 5.79
N ALA A 50 0.40 16.15 5.64
CA ALA A 50 1.80 16.53 5.62
C ALA A 50 2.56 16.13 6.90
N GLU A 51 1.87 16.10 8.03
CA GLU A 51 2.43 15.83 9.36
C GLU A 51 2.55 14.36 9.73
N THR A 52 1.80 13.47 9.08
CA THR A 52 1.75 12.01 9.36
C THR A 52 3.13 11.37 9.29
N GLY A 53 3.63 10.77 10.38
CA GLY A 53 4.92 10.05 10.40
C GLY A 53 6.18 10.91 10.66
N GLN A 54 6.03 12.17 11.08
CA GLN A 54 7.16 13.09 11.39
C GLN A 54 8.06 12.60 12.52
N GLN A 55 7.49 11.88 13.47
CA GLN A 55 8.22 11.28 14.58
C GLN A 55 9.16 10.14 14.18
N LEU A 56 8.98 9.55 12.98
CA LEU A 56 9.74 8.37 12.53
C LEU A 56 11.00 8.72 11.73
N GLY A 57 11.26 10.02 11.49
CA GLY A 57 12.45 10.51 10.80
C GLY A 57 12.13 11.23 9.49
N GLY A 58 13.11 11.25 8.58
CA GLY A 58 12.97 11.87 7.27
C GLY A 58 12.04 11.08 6.36
N ARG A 59 11.08 11.77 5.73
CA ARG A 59 10.18 11.21 4.72
C ARG A 59 9.80 12.28 3.70
N ILE A 60 9.18 11.85 2.61
CA ILE A 60 8.61 12.69 1.56
C ILE A 60 7.07 12.63 1.70
N PRO A 61 6.40 13.69 2.19
CA PRO A 61 4.93 13.73 2.31
C PRO A 61 4.24 13.60 0.95
N PHE A 62 2.97 13.18 0.92
CA PHE A 62 2.27 12.92 -0.35
C PHE A 62 2.30 14.11 -1.32
N ALA A 63 2.11 15.34 -0.84
CA ALA A 63 2.18 16.54 -1.68
C ALA A 63 3.56 16.69 -2.37
N GLU A 64 4.64 16.32 -1.69
CA GLU A 64 5.99 16.35 -2.24
C GLU A 64 6.24 15.16 -3.19
N GLN A 65 5.62 13.99 -2.94
CA GLN A 65 5.63 12.87 -3.89
C GLN A 65 4.94 13.27 -5.22
N VAL A 66 3.84 14.02 -5.16
CA VAL A 66 3.17 14.59 -6.34
C VAL A 66 4.06 15.61 -7.06
N GLN A 67 4.80 16.46 -6.33
CA GLN A 67 5.76 17.39 -6.93
C GLN A 67 6.94 16.66 -7.61
N ASN A 68 7.42 15.58 -7.00
CA ASN A 68 8.43 14.72 -7.61
C ASN A 68 7.90 14.07 -8.90
N TYR A 69 6.65 13.62 -8.91
CA TYR A 69 6.00 13.14 -10.13
C TYR A 69 5.90 14.22 -11.20
N GLN A 70 5.49 15.45 -10.86
CA GLN A 70 5.46 16.57 -11.80
C GLN A 70 6.85 16.84 -12.40
N THR A 71 7.90 16.74 -11.59
CA THR A 71 9.29 16.88 -12.05
C THR A 71 9.69 15.76 -13.01
N ALA A 72 9.28 14.52 -12.73
CA ALA A 72 9.47 13.39 -13.65
C ALA A 72 8.75 13.60 -14.98
N VAL A 73 7.53 14.16 -14.98
CA VAL A 73 6.80 14.50 -16.21
C VAL A 73 7.55 15.56 -17.03
N GLN A 74 8.12 16.60 -16.40
CA GLN A 74 8.96 17.57 -17.14
C GLN A 74 10.20 16.91 -17.76
N THR A 75 10.78 15.93 -17.06
CA THR A 75 11.90 15.15 -17.59
C THR A 75 11.47 14.31 -18.79
N LEU A 76 10.30 13.66 -18.71
CA LEU A 76 9.72 12.89 -19.83
C LEU A 76 9.47 13.77 -21.05
N ILE A 77 8.88 14.97 -20.88
CA ILE A 77 8.68 15.93 -21.97
C ILE A 77 10.02 16.29 -22.63
N SER A 78 11.05 16.52 -21.82
CA SER A 78 12.39 16.87 -22.34
C SER A 78 13.04 15.73 -23.13
N ILE A 79 12.85 14.48 -22.70
CA ILE A 79 13.41 13.29 -23.36
C ILE A 79 12.63 12.96 -24.64
N LEU A 80 11.30 13.04 -24.59
CA LEU A 80 10.42 12.66 -25.69
C LEU A 80 10.24 13.79 -26.73
N GLY A 81 10.65 15.01 -26.38
CA GLY A 81 10.75 16.15 -27.29
C GLY A 81 9.57 17.11 -27.23
N ASP A 82 8.37 16.64 -26.89
CA ASP A 82 7.16 17.45 -26.82
C ASP A 82 6.12 16.91 -25.82
N GLN A 83 5.10 17.72 -25.55
CA GLN A 83 4.03 17.40 -24.60
C GLN A 83 3.07 16.33 -25.10
N ASP A 84 2.81 16.26 -26.40
CA ASP A 84 1.85 15.33 -26.98
C ASP A 84 2.43 13.91 -26.91
N THR A 85 3.69 13.73 -27.30
CA THR A 85 4.41 12.46 -27.19
C THR A 85 4.55 12.00 -25.75
N ALA A 86 4.79 12.93 -24.81
CA ALA A 86 4.82 12.61 -23.38
C ALA A 86 3.45 12.20 -22.83
N SER A 87 2.39 12.89 -23.26
CA SER A 87 1.01 12.54 -22.92
C SER A 87 0.64 11.15 -23.46
N ASP A 88 1.01 10.84 -24.71
CA ASP A 88 0.82 9.53 -25.35
C ASP A 88 1.63 8.41 -24.70
N HIS A 89 2.75 8.75 -24.05
CA HIS A 89 3.51 7.80 -23.23
C HIS A 89 2.85 7.59 -21.87
N LEU A 90 2.38 8.66 -21.22
CA LEU A 90 1.72 8.60 -19.91
C LEU A 90 0.34 7.93 -19.98
N SER A 91 -0.39 8.04 -21.10
CA SER A 91 -1.68 7.36 -21.29
C SER A 91 -1.57 5.84 -21.28
N LYS A 92 -0.37 5.29 -21.55
CA LYS A 92 -0.06 3.86 -21.50
C LYS A 92 0.45 3.42 -20.13
N CYS A 93 0.59 4.34 -19.18
CA CYS A 93 1.08 4.05 -17.84
C CYS A 93 -0.07 3.68 -16.90
N ILE A 94 0.17 2.68 -16.06
CA ILE A 94 -0.64 2.44 -14.88
C ILE A 94 -0.08 3.23 -13.70
N PHE A 95 -0.96 3.89 -12.96
CA PHE A 95 -0.67 4.59 -11.71
C PHE A 95 -1.40 3.88 -10.58
N SER A 96 -0.64 3.44 -9.59
CA SER A 96 -1.19 2.88 -8.35
C SER A 96 -0.87 3.86 -7.24
N VAL A 97 -1.85 4.17 -6.38
CA VAL A 97 -1.69 4.97 -5.15
C VAL A 97 -2.30 4.17 -4.00
N GLY A 98 -1.51 3.86 -2.98
CA GLY A 98 -1.99 3.23 -1.75
C GLY A 98 -1.52 4.07 -0.59
N MET A 99 -2.45 4.75 0.09
CA MET A 99 -2.17 5.64 1.22
C MET A 99 -3.30 5.62 2.25
N GLY A 100 -3.00 6.10 3.45
CA GLY A 100 -3.98 6.35 4.52
C GLY A 100 -3.78 5.49 5.76
N SER A 101 -3.16 4.31 5.63
CA SER A 101 -2.83 3.42 6.77
C SER A 101 -1.97 4.16 7.82
N ASN A 102 -0.96 4.89 7.36
CA ASN A 102 -0.12 5.72 8.21
C ASN A 102 -0.87 6.93 8.81
N ASP A 103 -1.83 7.54 8.11
CA ASP A 103 -2.64 8.63 8.68
C ASP A 103 -3.47 8.14 9.87
N TYR A 104 -3.86 6.87 9.85
CA TYR A 104 -4.45 6.22 11.02
C TYR A 104 -3.38 5.94 12.07
N LEU A 105 -2.38 5.10 11.75
CA LEU A 105 -1.35 4.61 12.68
C LEU A 105 -0.51 5.71 13.33
N ASN A 106 0.01 6.61 12.50
CA ASN A 106 1.09 7.55 12.78
C ASN A 106 0.59 9.00 12.85
N ASN A 107 -0.72 9.22 13.01
CA ASN A 107 -1.32 10.54 13.19
C ASN A 107 -2.62 10.46 14.00
N TYR A 108 -3.72 9.99 13.40
CA TYR A 108 -5.06 10.00 13.99
C TYR A 108 -5.12 9.23 15.31
N PHE A 109 -4.28 8.20 15.47
CA PHE A 109 -4.24 7.35 16.66
C PHE A 109 -3.07 7.63 17.61
N MET A 110 -2.39 8.76 17.43
CA MET A 110 -1.31 9.23 18.28
C MET A 110 -1.67 10.54 19.01
N PRO A 111 -2.63 10.52 19.95
CA PRO A 111 -3.07 11.74 20.67
C PRO A 111 -1.97 12.43 21.48
N ALA A 112 -0.87 11.72 21.78
CA ALA A 112 0.28 12.29 22.46
C ALA A 112 1.15 13.19 21.56
N PHE A 113 1.06 13.03 20.23
CA PHE A 113 1.89 13.75 19.24
C PHE A 113 1.05 14.61 18.29
N TYR A 114 -0.21 14.27 18.06
CA TYR A 114 -1.12 14.99 17.17
C TYR A 114 -2.46 15.22 17.83
N ASN A 115 -3.01 16.43 17.67
CA ASN A 115 -4.28 16.80 18.31
C ASN A 115 -5.51 16.32 17.50
N THR A 116 -5.31 15.43 16.51
CA THR A 116 -6.35 15.11 15.50
C THR A 116 -7.16 13.86 15.76
N GLY A 117 -6.84 13.08 16.79
CA GLY A 117 -7.68 11.98 17.21
C GLY A 117 -7.43 11.63 18.66
N SER A 118 -8.39 11.94 19.51
CA SER A 118 -8.46 11.27 20.81
C SER A 118 -9.23 9.97 20.59
N GLN A 119 -8.48 8.88 20.79
CA GLN A 119 -8.83 7.45 20.77
C GLN A 119 -8.49 6.73 19.45
N TYR A 120 -8.52 5.39 19.46
CA TYR A 120 -8.39 4.41 18.35
C TYR A 120 -7.00 4.06 17.79
N THR A 121 -6.86 2.92 17.06
CA THR A 121 -5.62 2.24 16.56
C THR A 121 -5.94 0.92 15.81
N PRO A 122 -5.36 0.58 14.61
CA PRO A 122 -5.68 -0.48 13.61
C PRO A 122 -5.64 -2.01 13.91
N GLU A 123 -5.60 -2.89 12.89
CA GLU A 123 -5.58 -4.38 12.99
C GLU A 123 -4.32 -5.07 12.42
N TYR A 124 -3.21 -4.86 13.09
CA TYR A 124 -1.89 -5.42 12.87
C TYR A 124 -1.43 -6.11 14.16
N PRO A 125 -0.37 -6.94 14.13
CA PRO A 125 0.19 -7.52 15.34
C PRO A 125 0.48 -6.48 16.44
N ASN A 126 0.86 -5.25 16.06
CA ASN A 126 1.00 -4.14 17.00
C ASN A 126 -0.28 -3.84 17.79
N GLU A 127 -1.44 -3.88 17.13
CA GLU A 127 -2.69 -3.57 17.80
C GLU A 127 -3.29 -4.73 18.54
N LEU A 128 -3.16 -5.95 18.04
CA LEU A 128 -3.49 -7.14 18.83
C LEU A 128 -2.66 -7.14 20.12
N ALA A 129 -1.38 -6.80 20.03
CA ALA A 129 -0.52 -6.70 21.20
C ALA A 129 -0.97 -5.61 22.19
N ARG A 130 -1.49 -4.48 21.68
CA ARG A 130 -1.74 -3.27 22.48
C ARG A 130 -3.19 -3.10 22.96
N TYR A 131 -4.16 -3.59 22.20
CA TYR A 131 -5.60 -3.31 22.40
C TYR A 131 -6.46 -4.56 22.54
N SER A 132 -6.01 -5.70 22.00
CA SER A 132 -6.75 -6.96 22.15
C SER A 132 -6.43 -7.61 23.51
N ALA A 133 -7.45 -7.91 24.29
CA ALA A 133 -7.27 -8.49 25.63
C ALA A 133 -6.63 -9.88 25.55
N ASP A 134 -7.03 -10.69 24.57
CA ASP A 134 -6.53 -12.04 24.31
C ASP A 134 -5.40 -12.06 23.27
N GLY A 135 -5.24 -11.01 22.45
CA GLY A 135 -4.21 -10.92 21.42
C GLY A 135 -4.62 -11.64 20.14
N THR A 136 -5.92 -11.89 19.98
CA THR A 136 -6.54 -12.60 18.85
C THR A 136 -7.83 -11.93 18.39
N THR A 137 -8.61 -11.34 19.29
CA THR A 137 -9.88 -10.69 18.94
C THR A 137 -9.59 -9.37 18.21
N CYS A 138 -10.14 -9.23 17.00
CA CYS A 138 -10.16 -8.00 16.19
C CYS A 138 -10.82 -6.83 16.93
N VAL A 139 -10.60 -5.61 16.47
CA VAL A 139 -11.00 -4.40 17.18
C VAL A 139 -11.97 -3.60 16.29
N ASP A 140 -13.27 -3.91 16.39
CA ASP A 140 -14.38 -3.44 15.52
C ASP A 140 -14.38 -1.94 15.12
N ARG A 141 -13.84 -1.11 15.99
CA ARG A 141 -13.78 0.35 15.85
C ARG A 141 -12.90 0.81 14.69
N ILE A 142 -11.88 0.01 14.35
CA ILE A 142 -10.93 0.29 13.26
C ILE A 142 -11.58 -0.08 11.94
N ASP A 143 -12.13 -1.29 11.89
CA ASP A 143 -12.85 -1.80 10.74
C ASP A 143 -13.87 -0.79 10.28
N SER A 144 -14.61 -0.22 11.24
CA SER A 144 -15.55 0.86 10.98
C SER A 144 -14.92 2.08 10.30
N ALA A 145 -13.74 2.54 10.75
CA ALA A 145 -13.06 3.70 10.17
C ALA A 145 -12.48 3.42 8.77
N ILE A 146 -11.86 2.25 8.59
CA ILE A 146 -11.33 1.80 7.30
C ILE A 146 -12.47 1.64 6.29
N GLN A 147 -13.60 1.06 6.71
CA GLN A 147 -14.77 0.90 5.86
C GLN A 147 -15.36 2.24 5.44
N ILE A 148 -15.43 3.24 6.33
CA ILE A 148 -15.86 4.60 5.96
C ILE A 148 -14.91 5.21 4.93
N PHE A 149 -13.59 5.11 5.14
CA PHE A 149 -12.59 5.64 4.21
C PHE A 149 -12.72 4.97 2.83
N ASN A 150 -12.74 3.65 2.79
CA ASN A 150 -12.85 2.87 1.56
C ASN A 150 -14.17 3.15 0.83
N GLN A 151 -15.28 3.30 1.55
CA GLN A 151 -16.58 3.65 0.95
C GLN A 151 -16.54 5.03 0.27
N ARG A 152 -15.85 6.01 0.87
CA ARG A 152 -15.69 7.34 0.26
C ARG A 152 -14.73 7.31 -0.92
N LEU A 153 -13.70 6.45 -0.89
CA LEU A 153 -12.76 6.27 -1.99
C LEU A 153 -13.42 5.68 -3.23
N VAL A 154 -14.37 4.74 -3.07
CA VAL A 154 -15.20 4.25 -4.18
C VAL A 154 -15.98 5.39 -4.84
N GLY A 155 -16.61 6.27 -4.05
CA GLY A 155 -17.31 7.43 -4.59
C GLY A 155 -16.39 8.42 -5.33
N LEU A 156 -15.14 8.57 -4.87
CA LEU A 156 -14.14 9.38 -5.58
C LEU A 156 -13.71 8.72 -6.89
N VAL A 157 -13.59 7.40 -6.94
CA VAL A 157 -13.33 6.66 -8.19
C VAL A 157 -14.46 6.87 -9.19
N ASP A 158 -15.73 6.84 -8.75
CA ASP A 158 -16.87 7.15 -9.62
C ASP A 158 -16.80 8.58 -10.17
N GLU A 159 -16.49 9.57 -9.33
CA GLU A 159 -16.34 10.97 -9.75
C GLU A 159 -15.19 11.14 -10.77
N MET A 160 -14.04 10.54 -10.50
CA MET A 160 -12.86 10.63 -11.36
C MET A 160 -13.09 9.94 -12.71
N ASN A 161 -13.86 8.85 -12.75
CA ASN A 161 -14.26 8.17 -13.99
C ASN A 161 -15.25 8.98 -14.85
N THR A 162 -15.76 10.11 -14.38
CA THR A 162 -16.53 11.05 -15.22
C THR A 162 -15.64 11.94 -16.08
N LEU A 163 -14.33 12.02 -15.78
CA LEU A 163 -13.38 12.83 -16.51
C LEU A 163 -13.06 12.18 -17.87
N PRO A 164 -13.06 12.95 -18.99
CA PRO A 164 -12.77 12.40 -20.32
C PRO A 164 -11.39 11.73 -20.39
N GLY A 165 -11.36 10.47 -20.84
CA GLY A 165 -10.13 9.70 -21.03
C GLY A 165 -9.49 9.19 -19.74
N ALA A 166 -10.14 9.37 -18.59
CA ALA A 166 -9.63 8.90 -17.32
C ALA A 166 -10.28 7.56 -16.93
N HIS A 167 -9.45 6.63 -16.46
CA HIS A 167 -9.88 5.30 -16.03
C HIS A 167 -9.26 4.97 -14.67
N PHE A 168 -10.12 4.80 -13.68
CA PHE A 168 -9.75 4.55 -12.30
C PHE A 168 -10.40 3.26 -11.81
N THR A 169 -9.65 2.53 -10.99
CA THR A 169 -10.17 1.42 -10.20
C THR A 169 -9.73 1.54 -8.74
N PHE A 170 -10.61 1.11 -7.84
CA PHE A 170 -10.37 0.89 -6.44
C PHE A 170 -10.03 -0.59 -6.23
N ILE A 171 -8.89 -0.86 -5.58
CA ILE A 171 -8.53 -2.20 -5.12
C ILE A 171 -8.89 -2.32 -3.64
N ASN A 172 -9.77 -3.25 -3.32
CA ASN A 172 -10.24 -3.48 -1.97
C ASN A 172 -9.30 -4.40 -1.20
N ALA A 173 -8.09 -3.89 -0.93
CA ALA A 173 -7.07 -4.63 -0.19
C ALA A 173 -7.58 -5.08 1.19
N TYR A 174 -8.48 -4.31 1.83
CA TYR A 174 -9.13 -4.68 3.08
C TYR A 174 -9.93 -5.99 2.95
N ASN A 175 -10.80 -6.10 1.95
CA ASN A 175 -11.60 -7.32 1.74
C ASN A 175 -10.71 -8.51 1.37
N ILE A 176 -9.69 -8.30 0.52
CA ILE A 176 -8.74 -9.35 0.16
C ILE A 176 -8.00 -9.85 1.40
N PHE A 177 -7.54 -8.95 2.26
CA PHE A 177 -6.79 -9.31 3.46
C PHE A 177 -7.65 -9.95 4.54
N SER A 178 -8.89 -9.48 4.71
CA SER A 178 -9.89 -10.12 5.59
C SER A 178 -10.16 -11.56 5.16
N ASP A 179 -10.32 -11.82 3.87
CA ASP A 179 -10.49 -13.19 3.36
C ASP A 179 -9.25 -14.06 3.60
N ILE A 180 -8.04 -13.50 3.50
CA ILE A 180 -6.80 -14.21 3.84
C ILE A 180 -6.76 -14.56 5.33
N LEU A 181 -7.20 -13.67 6.22
CA LEU A 181 -7.23 -13.93 7.66
C LEU A 181 -8.27 -15.01 8.00
N ASP A 182 -9.48 -14.90 7.47
CA ASP A 182 -10.59 -15.83 7.73
C ASP A 182 -10.32 -17.23 7.17
N ASN A 183 -9.61 -17.31 6.04
CA ASN A 183 -9.32 -18.56 5.33
C ASN A 183 -7.81 -18.88 5.29
N ALA A 184 -7.05 -18.45 6.31
CA ALA A 184 -5.59 -18.54 6.35
C ALA A 184 -5.02 -19.92 5.96
N ALA A 185 -5.65 -21.00 6.47
CA ALA A 185 -5.22 -22.36 6.18
C ALA A 185 -5.33 -22.74 4.69
N SER A 186 -6.33 -22.24 3.96
CA SER A 186 -6.43 -22.52 2.51
C SER A 186 -5.36 -21.79 1.69
N TYR A 187 -4.80 -20.73 2.24
CA TYR A 187 -3.67 -19.99 1.65
C TYR A 187 -2.31 -20.52 2.11
N GLY A 188 -2.26 -21.53 2.99
CA GLY A 188 -1.03 -22.12 3.52
C GLY A 188 -0.45 -21.40 4.74
N PHE A 189 -1.17 -20.44 5.31
CA PHE A 189 -0.75 -19.74 6.53
C PHE A 189 -1.15 -20.51 7.78
N THR A 190 -0.23 -20.58 8.75
CA THR A 190 -0.47 -21.18 10.07
C THR A 190 -0.30 -20.17 11.19
N VAL A 191 0.31 -19.02 10.93
CA VAL A 191 0.48 -17.94 11.91
C VAL A 191 -0.19 -16.67 11.38
N THR A 192 -1.34 -16.36 11.97
CA THR A 192 -2.21 -15.27 11.52
C THR A 192 -2.19 -14.05 12.43
N ASN A 193 -1.66 -14.18 13.65
CA ASN A 193 -1.75 -13.14 14.67
C ASN A 193 -0.39 -12.67 15.18
N ALA A 194 0.73 -13.09 14.58
CA ALA A 194 2.06 -12.68 15.01
C ALA A 194 3.02 -12.41 13.85
N GLY A 195 3.88 -11.40 14.04
CA GLY A 195 4.97 -11.10 13.11
C GLY A 195 6.01 -12.24 13.06
N CYS A 196 6.56 -12.49 11.88
CA CYS A 196 7.69 -13.41 11.69
C CYS A 196 8.97 -12.91 12.38
N CYS A 197 9.14 -11.59 12.49
CA CYS A 197 10.10 -10.94 13.38
C CYS A 197 9.45 -9.80 14.15
N GLY A 198 10.11 -9.35 15.21
CA GLY A 198 9.61 -8.31 16.10
C GLY A 198 9.61 -8.77 17.56
N VAL A 199 9.47 -7.80 18.46
CA VAL A 199 9.64 -8.02 19.89
C VAL A 199 8.32 -7.84 20.63
N GLY A 200 8.15 -8.64 21.68
CA GLY A 200 7.06 -8.51 22.63
C GLY A 200 5.84 -9.35 22.26
N ARG A 201 4.69 -8.99 22.83
CA ARG A 201 3.43 -9.69 22.57
C ARG A 201 3.12 -9.71 21.07
N ASN A 202 2.75 -10.89 20.55
CA ASN A 202 2.47 -11.14 19.13
C ASN A 202 3.65 -10.76 18.17
N ASN A 203 4.87 -10.57 18.67
CA ASN A 203 5.98 -9.92 17.94
C ASN A 203 5.58 -8.55 17.36
N GLY A 204 4.60 -7.89 17.99
CA GLY A 204 3.94 -6.71 17.46
C GLY A 204 4.31 -5.42 18.18
N GLN A 205 4.91 -5.47 19.38
CA GLN A 205 5.15 -4.25 20.16
C GLN A 205 6.29 -3.41 19.60
N VAL A 206 7.28 -4.07 19.00
CA VAL A 206 8.38 -3.43 18.29
C VAL A 206 8.56 -4.18 16.97
N THR A 207 8.65 -3.45 15.86
CA THR A 207 8.98 -4.03 14.56
C THR A 207 10.37 -4.71 14.59
N CYS A 208 10.68 -5.47 13.54
CA CYS A 208 11.94 -6.14 13.31
C CYS A 208 13.15 -5.23 13.62
N LEU A 209 14.05 -5.65 14.49
CA LEU A 209 15.26 -4.90 14.80
C LEU A 209 16.38 -5.21 13.81
N PRO A 210 17.34 -4.28 13.59
CA PRO A 210 18.53 -4.57 12.80
C PRO A 210 19.25 -5.83 13.31
N TYR A 211 19.59 -6.73 12.40
CA TYR A 211 20.24 -8.02 12.67
C TYR A 211 19.42 -9.05 13.44
N GLU A 212 18.13 -8.78 13.69
CA GLU A 212 17.23 -9.78 14.25
C GLU A 212 17.05 -10.92 13.23
N ALA A 213 17.20 -12.16 13.71
CA ALA A 213 16.97 -13.33 12.88
C ALA A 213 15.45 -13.53 12.72
N PRO A 214 14.90 -13.47 11.50
CA PRO A 214 13.48 -13.72 11.30
C PRO A 214 13.13 -15.20 11.51
N CYS A 215 11.86 -15.50 11.70
CA CYS A 215 11.35 -16.86 11.75
C CYS A 215 11.82 -17.73 10.56
N SER A 216 11.89 -19.05 10.76
CA SER A 216 12.31 -20.00 9.72
C SER A 216 11.20 -20.34 8.73
N ASN A 217 9.94 -20.22 9.12
CA ASN A 217 8.73 -20.56 8.35
C ASN A 217 8.00 -19.30 7.83
N ARG A 218 8.73 -18.43 7.14
CA ARG A 218 8.29 -17.09 6.72
C ARG A 218 7.07 -17.10 5.80
N ASP A 219 6.95 -18.15 5.00
CA ASP A 219 5.85 -18.42 4.07
C ASP A 219 4.56 -18.85 4.77
N GLN A 220 4.62 -19.22 6.05
CA GLN A 220 3.47 -19.62 6.87
C GLN A 220 2.95 -18.48 7.76
N HIS A 221 3.63 -17.34 7.78
CA HIS A 221 3.19 -16.13 8.48
C HIS A 221 2.47 -15.18 7.53
N ILE A 222 1.32 -14.65 7.97
CA ILE A 222 0.64 -13.56 7.26
C ILE A 222 1.45 -12.25 7.40
N PHE A 223 2.06 -12.02 8.55
CA PHE A 223 2.77 -10.78 8.86
C PHE A 223 4.29 -10.97 8.92
N TRP A 224 5.02 -10.07 8.27
CA TRP A 224 6.47 -9.99 8.39
C TRP A 224 6.87 -9.47 9.77
N ASP A 225 6.29 -8.36 10.18
CA ASP A 225 6.56 -7.69 11.44
C ASP A 225 5.27 -7.16 12.11
N ALA A 226 5.43 -6.18 12.99
CA ALA A 226 4.35 -5.53 13.73
C ALA A 226 3.27 -4.86 12.87
N PHE A 227 3.55 -4.52 11.62
CA PHE A 227 2.68 -3.73 10.73
C PHE A 227 2.63 -4.27 9.29
N HIS A 228 3.69 -4.88 8.80
CA HIS A 228 3.81 -5.22 7.38
C HIS A 228 3.41 -6.68 7.10
N PRO A 229 2.64 -6.95 6.03
CA PRO A 229 2.41 -8.30 5.54
C PRO A 229 3.70 -8.99 5.09
N SER A 230 3.74 -10.32 5.15
CA SER A 230 4.83 -11.11 4.59
C SER A 230 4.86 -11.04 3.06
N GLU A 231 5.97 -11.43 2.45
CA GLU A 231 6.06 -11.61 1.00
C GLU A 231 4.97 -12.57 0.47
N ALA A 232 4.72 -13.68 1.18
CA ALA A 232 3.71 -14.65 0.80
C ALA A 232 2.29 -14.05 0.78
N ALA A 233 1.93 -13.24 1.80
CA ALA A 233 0.65 -12.53 1.82
C ALA A 233 0.57 -11.48 0.69
N ASN A 234 1.64 -10.71 0.48
CA ASN A 234 1.70 -9.70 -0.57
C ASN A 234 1.54 -10.27 -1.98
N ILE A 235 2.08 -11.46 -2.27
CA ILE A 235 1.92 -12.15 -3.55
C ILE A 235 0.44 -12.46 -3.81
N ILE A 236 -0.28 -12.94 -2.80
CA ILE A 236 -1.72 -13.25 -2.92
C ILE A 236 -2.52 -11.98 -3.17
N VAL A 237 -2.28 -10.92 -2.37
CA VAL A 237 -2.95 -9.63 -2.56
C VAL A 237 -2.65 -9.06 -3.95
N GLY A 238 -1.40 -9.10 -4.40
CA GLY A 238 -1.00 -8.66 -5.73
C GLY A 238 -1.72 -9.42 -6.85
N ARG A 239 -1.82 -10.75 -6.74
CA ARG A 239 -2.53 -11.58 -7.72
C ARG A 239 -4.02 -11.21 -7.81
N ARG A 240 -4.69 -11.08 -6.67
CA ARG A 240 -6.12 -10.73 -6.58
C ARG A 240 -6.40 -9.28 -6.96
N SER A 241 -5.43 -8.39 -6.78
CA SER A 241 -5.50 -7.01 -7.27
C SER A 241 -5.37 -6.96 -8.80
N TYR A 242 -4.49 -7.79 -9.36
CA TYR A 242 -4.30 -7.89 -10.81
C TYR A 242 -5.53 -8.49 -11.49
N ARG A 243 -5.98 -9.66 -11.03
CA ARG A 243 -7.16 -10.34 -11.53
C ARG A 243 -8.05 -10.72 -10.36
N ALA A 244 -9.23 -10.13 -10.30
CA ALA A 244 -10.15 -10.33 -9.19
C ALA A 244 -10.56 -11.81 -9.09
N GLU A 245 -10.49 -12.38 -7.88
CA GLU A 245 -11.00 -13.73 -7.58
C GLU A 245 -12.39 -13.65 -6.93
N SER A 246 -12.74 -12.48 -6.37
CA SER A 246 -14.06 -12.14 -5.84
C SER A 246 -14.55 -10.82 -6.45
N PRO A 247 -15.87 -10.65 -6.66
CA PRO A 247 -16.44 -9.36 -7.11
C PRO A 247 -16.18 -8.20 -6.13
N ASN A 248 -15.76 -8.49 -4.90
CA ASN A 248 -15.43 -7.48 -3.90
C ASN A 248 -13.93 -7.09 -3.87
N ASP A 249 -13.09 -7.69 -4.72
CA ASP A 249 -11.64 -7.43 -4.74
C ASP A 249 -11.30 -6.08 -5.38
N ALA A 250 -12.09 -5.65 -6.36
CA ALA A 250 -11.87 -4.43 -7.10
C ALA A 250 -13.18 -3.81 -7.59
N TYR A 251 -13.18 -2.50 -7.82
CA TYR A 251 -14.31 -1.78 -8.38
C TYR A 251 -13.86 -0.55 -9.20
N PRO A 252 -14.40 -0.30 -10.39
CA PRO A 252 -15.42 -1.10 -11.10
C PRO A 252 -14.83 -2.30 -11.85
N MET A 253 -13.50 -2.43 -11.92
CA MET A 253 -12.80 -3.46 -12.69
C MET A 253 -11.46 -3.81 -12.03
N ASP A 254 -10.86 -4.96 -12.31
CA ASP A 254 -9.51 -5.27 -11.83
C ASP A 254 -8.40 -4.58 -12.67
N ILE A 255 -7.15 -4.64 -12.20
CA ILE A 255 -6.03 -4.01 -12.90
C ILE A 255 -5.83 -4.65 -14.29
N SER A 256 -6.07 -5.95 -14.45
CA SER A 256 -5.91 -6.62 -15.75
C SER A 256 -6.89 -6.09 -16.80
N THR A 257 -8.11 -5.78 -16.38
CA THR A 257 -9.13 -5.15 -17.23
C THR A 257 -8.76 -3.70 -17.52
N LEU A 258 -8.36 -2.94 -16.49
CA LEU A 258 -7.91 -1.55 -16.64
C LEU A 258 -6.74 -1.42 -17.63
N ALA A 259 -5.78 -2.35 -17.57
CA ALA A 259 -4.59 -2.36 -18.42
C ALA A 259 -4.91 -2.67 -19.90
N SER A 260 -6.12 -3.11 -20.21
CA SER A 260 -6.55 -3.49 -21.57
C SER A 260 -7.38 -2.41 -22.29
N ILE A 261 -7.64 -1.29 -21.61
CA ILE A 261 -8.32 -0.10 -22.16
C ILE A 261 -7.32 0.73 -22.97
#